data_AF-A0A8J7EPY7-F1
#
_entry.id   AF-A0A8J7EPY7-F1
#
_cell.length_a   1.000
_cell.length_b   1.000
_cell.length_c   1.000
_cell.angle_alpha   90.00
_cell.angle_beta   90.00
_cell.angle_gamma   90.00
#
_symmetry.space_group_name_H-M   'P 1'
#
loop_
_entity.id
_entity.type
_entity.pdbx_description
1 polymer ?
#
loop_
_entity_poly.entity_id
_entity_poly.type
_entity_poly.pdbx_seq_one_letter_code
_entity_poly.pdbx_strand_id
1 'polypeptide(L)'
;MFLDLLIAPLTAPLSGIAWIGEKIMEQADTELDETENLGKRLLALQLSFDMGEMSEAEFELQEEELLLAIQAANDQAKAEATQIVDE
;
A
#
# COMPACT_ATOMS: atom_id res chain seq x y z
N MET A 1 10.14 -27.86 3.22
CA MET A 1 9.90 -29.06 2.37
C MET A 1 10.90 -28.94 1.21
N PHE A 2 11.50 -30.01 0.66
CA PHE A 2 12.59 -29.82 -0.35
C PHE A 2 12.15 -29.12 -1.66
N LEU A 3 10.84 -29.06 -1.92
CA LEU A 3 10.26 -28.38 -3.07
C LEU A 3 10.44 -26.85 -3.03
N ASP A 4 10.51 -26.26 -1.83
CA ASP A 4 10.63 -24.81 -1.63
C ASP A 4 11.94 -24.26 -2.23
N LEU A 5 13.00 -25.07 -2.23
CA LEU A 5 14.32 -24.69 -2.78
C LEU A 5 14.33 -24.64 -4.31
N LEU A 6 13.42 -25.36 -4.98
CA LEU A 6 13.35 -25.40 -6.44
C LEU A 6 12.62 -24.18 -7.02
N ILE A 7 11.65 -23.65 -6.28
CA ILE A 7 10.94 -22.41 -6.64
C ILE A 7 11.58 -21.15 -6.04
N ALA A 8 12.49 -21.30 -5.07
CA ALA A 8 13.23 -20.21 -4.44
C ALA A 8 13.85 -19.18 -5.41
N PRO A 9 14.51 -19.52 -6.53
CA PRO A 9 15.05 -18.50 -7.44
C PRO A 9 13.97 -17.70 -8.17
N LEU A 10 12.72 -18.19 -8.27
CA LEU A 10 11.58 -17.47 -8.85
C LEU A 10 10.84 -16.63 -7.82
N THR A 11 10.70 -17.12 -6.58
CA THR A 11 9.92 -16.45 -5.53
C THR A 11 10.75 -15.53 -4.64
N ALA A 12 12.06 -15.73 -4.54
CA ALA A 12 12.94 -14.87 -3.74
C ALA A 12 12.97 -13.39 -4.20
N PRO A 13 12.94 -13.06 -5.51
CA PRO A 13 12.81 -11.67 -5.95
C PRO A 13 11.48 -11.04 -5.52
N LEU A 14 10.36 -11.80 -5.59
CA LEU A 14 9.02 -11.33 -5.19
C LEU A 14 8.96 -11.02 -3.70
N SER A 15 9.54 -11.89 -2.86
CA SER A 15 9.66 -11.62 -1.42
C SER A 15 10.58 -10.42 -1.12
N GLY A 16 11.56 -10.15 -1.99
CA GLY A 16 12.41 -8.97 -1.90
C GLY A 16 11.67 -7.66 -2.21
N ILE A 17 10.70 -7.68 -3.12
CA ILE A 17 9.86 -6.51 -3.45
C ILE A 17 8.88 -6.21 -2.31
N ALA A 18 8.30 -7.23 -1.68
CA ALA A 18 7.48 -7.05 -0.49
C ALA A 18 8.25 -6.37 0.66
N TRP A 19 9.52 -6.74 0.87
CA TRP A 19 10.41 -6.08 1.82
C TRP A 19 10.71 -4.61 1.46
N ILE A 20 10.81 -4.28 0.16
CA ILE A 20 10.97 -2.90 -0.31
C ILE A 20 9.69 -2.09 -0.07
N GLY A 21 8.51 -2.68 -0.28
CA GLY A 21 7.21 -2.06 0.04
C GLY A 21 7.08 -1.71 1.51
N GLU A 22 7.52 -2.61 2.40
CA GLU A 22 7.59 -2.38 3.85
C GLU A 22 8.51 -1.20 4.20
N LYS A 23 9.64 -1.05 3.50
CA LYS A 23 10.60 0.05 3.71
C LYS A 23 10.16 1.39 3.13
N ILE A 24 9.44 1.39 2.01
CA ILE A 24 8.80 2.60 1.47
C ILE A 24 7.69 3.08 2.42
N MET A 25 6.98 2.15 3.05
CA MET A 25 5.99 2.44 4.09
C MET A 25 6.59 3.24 5.26
N GLU A 26 7.78 2.85 5.70
CA GLU A 26 8.46 3.40 6.88
C GLU A 26 9.01 4.83 6.69
N GLN A 27 9.28 5.27 5.45
CA GLN A 27 9.81 6.61 5.17
C GLN A 27 8.75 7.64 4.75
N ALA A 28 7.63 7.18 4.22
CA ALA A 28 6.57 8.08 3.79
C ALA A 28 5.81 8.74 4.96
N ASP A 29 6.02 8.31 6.21
CA ASP A 29 5.44 8.90 7.42
C ASP A 29 5.91 10.33 7.76
N THR A 30 6.88 10.91 7.02
CA THR A 30 7.61 12.03 7.61
C THR A 30 6.83 13.34 7.68
N GLU A 31 6.15 13.91 6.66
CA GLU A 31 5.42 15.21 6.82
C GLU A 31 4.38 15.54 5.71
N LEU A 32 3.52 14.62 5.29
CA LEU A 32 2.42 14.94 4.35
C LEU A 32 1.11 14.39 4.87
N ASP A 33 0.03 15.17 4.71
CA ASP A 33 -1.35 14.81 5.06
C ASP A 33 -1.59 13.32 4.78
N GLU A 34 -1.97 12.57 5.82
CA GLU A 34 -2.02 11.12 5.82
C GLU A 34 -2.84 10.59 4.63
N THR A 35 -3.87 11.33 4.22
CA THR A 35 -4.71 10.98 3.06
C THR A 35 -4.00 11.22 1.72
N GLU A 36 -3.27 12.34 1.58
CA GLU A 36 -2.49 12.63 0.37
C GLU A 36 -1.37 11.59 0.18
N ASN A 37 -0.85 11.08 1.28
CA ASN A 37 0.15 10.03 1.31
C ASN A 37 -0.38 8.71 0.74
N LEU A 38 -1.58 8.31 1.17
CA LEU A 38 -2.26 7.10 0.68
C LEU A 38 -2.56 7.17 -0.81
N GLY A 39 -2.98 8.33 -1.32
CA GLY A 39 -3.18 8.53 -2.77
C GLY A 39 -1.89 8.36 -3.59
N LYS A 40 -0.76 8.86 -3.10
CA LYS A 40 0.55 8.68 -3.77
C LYS A 40 1.00 7.22 -3.78
N ARG A 41 0.74 6.49 -2.69
CA ARG A 41 1.01 5.05 -2.59
C ARG A 41 0.18 4.25 -3.61
N LEU A 42 -1.07 4.62 -3.83
CA LEU A 42 -1.95 3.95 -4.79
C LEU A 42 -1.44 4.14 -6.22
N LEU A 43 -1.04 5.36 -6.56
CA LEU A 43 -0.43 5.66 -7.86
C LEU A 43 0.87 4.88 -8.08
N ALA A 44 1.73 4.80 -7.06
CA ALA A 44 2.97 4.04 -7.13
C ALA A 44 2.70 2.53 -7.34
N LEU A 45 1.72 1.97 -6.63
CA LEU A 45 1.29 0.58 -6.77
C LEU A 45 0.85 0.29 -8.21
N GLN A 46 0.03 1.18 -8.79
CA GLN A 46 -0.45 1.03 -10.17
C GLN A 46 0.66 1.13 -11.21
N LEU A 47 1.62 2.04 -11.02
CA LEU A 47 2.78 2.14 -11.90
C LEU A 47 3.64 0.86 -11.88
N SER A 48 3.85 0.27 -10.70
CA SER A 48 4.58 -1.00 -10.60
C SER A 48 3.84 -2.17 -11.27
N PHE A 49 2.51 -2.22 -11.18
CA PHE A 49 1.70 -3.17 -11.95
C PHE A 49 1.82 -2.94 -13.46
N ASP A 50 1.70 -1.69 -13.91
CA ASP A 50 1.82 -1.32 -15.33
C ASP A 50 3.21 -1.66 -15.91
N MET A 51 4.26 -1.60 -15.07
CA MET A 51 5.62 -2.00 -15.42
C MET A 51 5.86 -3.53 -15.36
N GLY A 52 4.88 -4.30 -14.89
CA GLY A 52 4.98 -5.75 -14.73
C GLY A 52 5.87 -6.19 -13.56
N GLU A 53 6.08 -5.31 -12.57
CA GLU A 53 6.90 -5.59 -11.38
C GLU A 53 6.14 -6.41 -10.32
N MET A 54 4.82 -6.52 -10.44
CA MET A 54 3.95 -7.31 -9.57
C MET A 54 2.89 -8.06 -10.38
N SER A 55 2.38 -9.16 -9.83
CA SER A 55 1.26 -9.88 -10.42
C SER A 55 -0.09 -9.19 -10.15
N GLU A 56 -1.09 -9.48 -10.97
CA GLU A 56 -2.46 -8.97 -10.81
C GLU A 56 -3.04 -9.32 -9.44
N ALA A 57 -2.84 -10.54 -8.95
CA ALA A 57 -3.32 -10.96 -7.63
C ALA A 57 -2.65 -10.20 -6.48
N GLU A 58 -1.36 -9.87 -6.61
CA GLU A 58 -0.63 -9.06 -5.62
C GLU A 58 -1.07 -7.59 -5.67
N PHE A 59 -1.36 -7.08 -6.87
CA PHE A 59 -1.89 -5.73 -7.08
C PHE A 59 -3.27 -5.59 -6.45
N GLU A 60 -4.22 -6.48 -6.75
CA GLU A 60 -5.59 -6.43 -6.25
C GLU A 60 -5.65 -6.45 -4.72
N LEU A 61 -4.85 -7.32 -4.08
CA LEU A 61 -4.81 -7.42 -2.63
C LEU A 61 -4.32 -6.12 -1.97
N GLN A 62 -3.23 -5.55 -2.49
CA GLN A 62 -2.66 -4.31 -1.97
C GLN A 62 -3.54 -3.08 -2.30
N GLU A 63 -4.20 -3.08 -3.45
CA GLU A 63 -5.13 -2.03 -3.84
C GLU A 63 -6.32 -1.99 -2.88
N GLU A 64 -6.92 -3.14 -2.58
CA GLU A 64 -8.05 -3.24 -1.66
C GLU A 64 -7.69 -2.74 -0.25
N GLU A 65 -6.54 -3.18 0.29
CA GLU A 65 -6.05 -2.71 1.60
C GLU A 65 -5.86 -1.20 1.64
N LEU A 66 -5.31 -0.62 0.57
CA LEU A 66 -5.04 0.80 0.50
C LEU A 66 -6.31 1.63 0.32
N LEU A 67 -7.28 1.15 -0.45
CA LEU A 67 -8.59 1.79 -0.61
C LEU A 67 -9.38 1.81 0.71
N LEU A 68 -9.31 0.73 1.50
CA LEU A 68 -9.91 0.68 2.82
C LEU A 68 -9.26 1.68 3.79
N ALA A 69 -7.93 1.83 3.73
CA ALA A 69 -7.22 2.83 4.52
C ALA A 69 -7.64 4.27 4.15
N ILE A 70 -7.77 4.56 2.84
CA ILE A 70 -8.25 5.87 2.35
C ILE A 70 -9.66 6.15 2.84
N GLN A 71 -10.55 5.15 2.82
CA GLN A 71 -11.90 5.30 3.31
C GLN A 71 -11.92 5.62 4.81
N ALA A 72 -11.16 4.88 5.62
CA ALA A 72 -11.06 5.11 7.06
C ALA A 72 -10.55 6.52 7.39
N ALA A 73 -9.50 6.99 6.71
CA ALA A 73 -8.95 8.33 6.89
C ALA A 73 -9.97 9.43 6.53
N ASN A 74 -10.70 9.26 5.42
CA ASN A 74 -11.74 10.19 5.01
C ASN A 74 -12.91 10.25 6.00
N ASP A 75 -13.30 9.10 6.57
CA ASP A 75 -14.38 9.04 7.55
C ASP A 75 -13.98 9.70 8.88
N GLN A 76 -12.72 9.56 9.29
CA GLN A 76 -12.16 10.29 10.43
C GLN A 76 -12.16 11.81 10.20
N ALA A 77 -11.66 12.27 9.05
CA ALA A 77 -11.66 13.69 8.71
C ALA A 77 -13.07 14.30 8.69
N LYS A 78 -14.07 13.55 8.22
CA LYS A 78 -15.48 13.98 8.27
C LYS A 78 -16.04 14.02 9.68
N ALA A 79 -15.70 13.04 10.53
CA ALA A 79 -16.16 12.99 11.91
C ALA A 79 -15.61 14.17 12.72
N GLU A 80 -14.32 14.48 12.55
CA GLU A 80 -13.67 15.64 13.17
C GLU A 80 -14.30 16.96 12.71
N ALA A 81 -14.52 17.12 11.41
CA ALA A 81 -15.17 18.31 10.86
C ALA A 81 -16.60 18.50 11.41
N THR A 82 -17.34 17.42 11.66
CA THR A 82 -18.69 17.48 12.22
C THR A 82 -18.65 17.89 13.70
N GLN A 83 -17.67 17.40 14.46
CA GLN A 83 -17.52 17.72 15.89
C GLN A 83 -17.13 19.18 16.13
N ILE A 84 -16.36 19.80 15.22
CA ILE A 84 -15.96 21.22 15.32
C ILE A 84 -17.14 22.17 15.06
N VAL A 85 -18.18 21.73 14.34
CA VAL A 85 -19.33 22.59 13.98
C VAL A 85 -20.41 22.64 15.07
N ASP A 86 -20.42 21.69 16.00
CA ASP A 86 -21.40 21.59 17.11
C ASP A 86 -20.90 22.19 18.45
N GLU A 87 -19.68 22.75 18.51
CA GLU A 87 -19.12 23.50 19.67
C GLU A 87 -19.18 25.03 19.46
#